data_AF-A0A1D6GQK7-F1
#
_entry.id   AF-A0A1D6GQK7-F1
#
_cell.length_a   1.000
_cell.length_b   1.000
_cell.length_c   1.000
_cell.angle_alpha   90.00
_cell.angle_beta   90.00
_cell.angle_gamma   90.00
#
_symmetry.space_group_name_H-M   'P 1'
#
loop_
_entity.id
_entity.type
_entity.pdbx_description
1 polymer ?
#
loop_
_entity_poly.entity_id
_entity_poly.type
_entity_poly.pdbx_seq_one_letter_code
_entity_poly.pdbx_strand_id
1 'polypeptide(L)'
;MNHLKQHARDADGLTHFLTYADNNAVGYFVKQGFTKEITLDKERWQGYIKDYDGGILMECKIDPKLPYVDVATMIRRQRQAIDEKIRELSNCHIVYSGIDFQKKEAGIPRRLIKPEDIPGLREAGWTPDQLGHSKSRSSFSPDYNTYRQQLTTLMQTALKNLNEHPDAWPFKEPVDSRDVPDYYDIIKDPIDLRTMLRRVDSEQYYVTLEMFVADMKRMFSNARTYNSPDTIYYKCATRLENFFSGRITVLLAQLSTKS
;
A
#
# COMPACT_ATOMS: atom_id res chain seq x y z
N MET A 1 -33.77 18.73 4.69
CA MET A 1 -34.45 17.76 3.81
C MET A 1 -35.02 16.54 4.57
N ASN A 2 -34.26 15.87 5.45
CA ASN A 2 -34.78 14.74 6.23
C ASN A 2 -36.05 15.06 7.04
N HIS A 3 -36.05 16.17 7.80
CA HIS A 3 -37.24 16.63 8.53
C HIS A 3 -38.43 16.89 7.60
N LEU A 4 -38.18 17.53 6.45
CA LEU A 4 -39.22 17.81 5.45
C LEU A 4 -39.83 16.52 4.91
N LYS A 5 -39.02 15.53 4.55
CA LYS A 5 -39.51 14.23 4.06
C LYS A 5 -40.33 13.48 5.10
N GLN A 6 -39.88 13.48 6.34
CA GLN A 6 -40.59 12.81 7.43
C GLN A 6 -41.94 13.50 7.69
N HIS A 7 -41.95 14.82 7.79
CA HIS A 7 -43.19 15.58 7.97
C HIS A 7 -44.15 15.40 6.79
N ALA A 8 -43.67 15.56 5.56
CA ALA A 8 -44.47 15.40 4.35
C ALA A 8 -45.10 14.00 4.25
N ARG A 9 -44.40 12.96 4.69
CA ARG A 9 -44.95 11.61 4.74
C ARG A 9 -45.97 11.45 5.86
N ASP A 10 -45.60 11.84 7.08
CA ASP A 10 -46.35 11.50 8.29
C ASP A 10 -47.59 12.40 8.48
N ALA A 11 -47.49 13.69 8.12
CA ALA A 11 -48.57 14.67 8.26
C ALA A 11 -49.40 14.78 6.98
N ASP A 12 -48.75 14.89 5.82
CA ASP A 12 -49.42 15.19 4.54
C ASP A 12 -49.70 13.93 3.68
N GLY A 13 -49.16 12.76 4.07
CA GLY A 13 -49.31 11.52 3.31
C GLY A 13 -48.61 11.55 1.94
N LEU A 14 -47.65 12.44 1.74
CA LEU A 14 -46.94 12.58 0.47
C LEU A 14 -46.01 11.41 0.23
N THR A 15 -45.95 10.99 -1.03
CA THR A 15 -45.16 9.85 -1.50
C THR A 15 -44.00 10.25 -2.40
N HIS A 16 -44.04 11.44 -3.00
CA HIS A 16 -43.07 11.90 -3.99
C HIS A 16 -42.79 13.39 -3.80
N PHE A 17 -41.56 13.80 -4.09
CA PHE A 17 -41.20 15.18 -4.38
C PHE A 17 -40.73 15.29 -5.82
N LEU A 18 -41.22 16.32 -6.51
CA LEU A 18 -40.73 16.74 -7.83
C LEU A 18 -40.10 18.11 -7.70
N THR A 19 -38.97 18.32 -8.36
CA THR A 19 -38.27 19.61 -8.38
C THR A 19 -37.54 19.81 -9.69
N TYR A 20 -37.49 21.05 -10.17
CA TYR A 20 -36.50 21.47 -11.15
C TYR A 20 -35.23 21.90 -10.42
N ALA A 21 -34.13 21.19 -10.62
CA ALA A 21 -32.83 21.51 -10.06
C ALA A 21 -31.96 22.22 -11.09
N ASP A 22 -31.27 23.29 -10.69
CA ASP A 22 -30.21 23.86 -11.49
C ASP A 22 -28.99 22.92 -11.52
N ASN A 23 -28.09 23.10 -12.49
CA ASN A 23 -26.91 22.23 -12.66
C ASN A 23 -26.02 22.16 -11.40
N ASN A 24 -26.00 23.22 -10.59
CA ASN A 24 -25.20 23.30 -9.38
C ASN A 24 -25.83 22.53 -8.20
N ALA A 25 -27.17 22.44 -8.10
CA ALA A 25 -27.83 21.73 -7.02
C ALA A 25 -28.09 20.24 -7.31
N VAL A 26 -27.92 19.75 -8.55
CA VAL A 26 -28.11 18.33 -8.89
C VAL A 26 -27.37 17.42 -7.90
N GLY A 27 -26.11 17.72 -7.59
CA GLY A 27 -25.32 16.91 -6.65
C GLY A 27 -25.89 16.87 -5.23
N TYR A 28 -26.51 17.97 -4.77
CA TYR A 28 -27.23 17.99 -3.50
C TYR A 28 -28.48 17.12 -3.56
N PHE A 29 -29.32 17.27 -4.59
CA PHE A 29 -30.55 16.49 -4.74
C PHE A 29 -30.29 14.99 -4.88
N VAL A 30 -29.24 14.58 -5.62
CA VAL A 30 -28.80 13.18 -5.68
C VAL A 30 -28.44 12.64 -4.30
N LYS A 31 -27.69 13.39 -3.49
CA LYS A 31 -27.38 13.00 -2.10
C LYS A 31 -28.63 12.92 -1.21
N GLN A 32 -29.67 13.67 -1.55
CA GLN A 32 -30.98 13.58 -0.91
C GLN A 32 -31.86 12.50 -1.53
N GLY A 33 -31.36 11.62 -2.40
CA GLY A 33 -32.15 10.52 -2.99
C GLY A 33 -33.14 10.96 -4.07
N PHE A 34 -32.86 12.07 -4.76
CA PHE A 34 -33.54 12.41 -6.01
C PHE A 34 -32.82 11.77 -7.21
N THR A 35 -33.60 11.35 -8.21
CA THR A 35 -33.13 10.83 -9.50
C THR A 35 -33.66 11.69 -10.65
N LYS A 36 -33.01 11.65 -11.81
CA LYS A 36 -33.47 12.30 -13.04
C LYS A 36 -34.57 11.49 -13.75
N GLU A 37 -34.70 10.21 -13.40
CA GLU A 37 -35.74 9.34 -13.93
C GLU A 37 -37.05 9.61 -13.20
N ILE A 38 -38.08 10.02 -13.95
CA ILE A 38 -39.40 10.33 -13.38
C ILE A 38 -40.29 9.11 -13.58
N THR A 39 -40.58 8.43 -12.48
CA THR A 39 -41.43 7.24 -12.42
C THR A 39 -42.88 7.59 -12.10
N LEU A 40 -43.14 8.75 -11.50
CA LEU A 40 -44.50 9.26 -11.29
C LEU A 40 -45.21 9.49 -12.62
N ASP A 41 -46.41 8.91 -12.74
CA ASP A 41 -47.26 9.06 -13.91
C ASP A 41 -47.47 10.53 -14.29
N LYS A 42 -47.30 10.83 -15.58
CA LYS A 42 -47.29 12.19 -16.13
C LYS A 42 -48.59 12.93 -15.83
N GLU A 43 -49.72 12.24 -15.87
CA GLU A 43 -51.04 12.83 -15.60
C GLU A 43 -51.14 13.41 -14.18
N ARG A 44 -50.31 12.93 -13.24
CA ARG A 44 -50.34 13.39 -11.84
C ARG A 44 -49.60 14.69 -11.59
N TRP A 45 -48.74 15.14 -12.52
CA TRP A 45 -47.88 16.31 -12.29
C TRP A 45 -47.80 17.28 -13.46
N GLN A 46 -47.98 16.81 -14.70
CA GLN A 46 -47.92 17.65 -15.88
C GLN A 46 -49.03 18.71 -15.84
N GLY A 47 -48.66 19.98 -15.95
CA GLY A 47 -49.58 21.12 -15.84
C GLY A 47 -49.90 21.57 -14.40
N TYR A 48 -49.51 20.82 -13.38
CA TYR A 48 -49.66 21.20 -11.97
C TYR A 48 -48.39 21.85 -11.38
N ILE A 49 -47.23 21.54 -11.95
CA ILE A 49 -45.95 22.15 -11.58
C ILE A 49 -45.50 23.14 -12.67
N LYS A 50 -44.70 24.13 -12.28
CA LYS A 50 -44.13 25.08 -13.23
C LYS A 50 -42.94 24.47 -13.95
N ASP A 51 -42.95 24.55 -15.27
CA ASP A 51 -41.83 24.17 -16.12
C ASP A 51 -40.81 25.31 -16.17
N TYR A 52 -39.54 24.99 -15.91
CA TYR A 52 -38.44 25.96 -15.95
C TYR A 52 -37.42 25.56 -17.02
N ASP A 53 -37.21 26.45 -17.98
CA ASP A 53 -36.17 26.28 -19.00
C ASP A 53 -34.78 26.31 -18.35
N GLY A 54 -33.97 25.30 -18.67
CA GLY A 54 -32.61 25.13 -18.13
C GLY A 54 -32.52 24.42 -16.78
N GLY A 55 -33.66 24.04 -16.18
CA GLY A 55 -33.70 23.17 -15.00
C GLY A 55 -33.78 21.69 -15.37
N ILE A 56 -33.19 20.83 -14.55
CA ILE A 56 -33.33 19.38 -14.67
C ILE A 56 -34.45 18.93 -13.74
N LEU A 57 -35.54 18.38 -14.29
CA LEU A 57 -36.60 17.77 -13.51
C LEU A 57 -36.05 16.53 -12.77
N MET A 58 -36.29 16.46 -11.47
CA MET A 58 -35.84 15.37 -10.62
C MET A 58 -36.96 14.91 -9.69
N GLU A 59 -37.02 13.60 -9.45
CA GLU A 59 -37.98 12.93 -8.59
C GLU A 59 -37.30 12.34 -7.35
N CYS A 60 -37.90 12.51 -6.17
CA CYS A 60 -37.59 11.73 -4.99
C CYS A 60 -38.82 10.98 -4.49
N LYS A 61 -38.76 9.66 -4.54
CA LYS A 61 -39.75 8.80 -3.89
C LYS A 61 -39.46 8.70 -2.39
N ILE A 62 -40.47 9.01 -1.59
CA ILE A 62 -40.39 8.95 -0.13
C ILE A 62 -40.69 7.52 0.32
N ASP A 63 -39.76 6.93 1.07
CA ASP A 63 -39.90 5.59 1.62
C ASP A 63 -40.88 5.60 2.81
N PRO A 64 -41.90 4.72 2.80
CA PRO A 64 -42.94 4.73 3.81
C PRO A 64 -42.46 4.30 5.20
N LYS A 65 -41.35 3.57 5.30
CA LYS A 65 -40.87 2.97 6.55
C LYS A 65 -39.56 3.60 7.06
N LEU A 66 -38.85 4.34 6.22
CA LEU A 66 -37.54 4.89 6.57
C LEU A 66 -37.64 6.03 7.60
N PRO A 67 -37.00 5.96 8.77
CA PRO A 67 -36.98 7.07 9.71
C PRO A 67 -35.98 8.14 9.25
N TYR A 68 -36.40 9.09 8.41
CA TYR A 68 -35.50 10.05 7.77
C TYR A 68 -34.68 10.90 8.75
N VAL A 69 -35.27 11.34 9.87
CA VAL A 69 -34.54 12.12 10.89
C VAL A 69 -33.48 11.26 11.60
N ASP A 70 -33.76 9.97 11.82
CA ASP A 70 -32.87 9.05 12.53
C ASP A 70 -32.06 8.11 11.59
N VAL A 71 -32.07 8.37 10.29
CA VAL A 71 -31.46 7.47 9.28
C VAL A 71 -29.98 7.20 9.56
N ALA A 72 -29.25 8.22 10.02
CA ALA A 72 -27.84 8.08 10.37
C ALA A 72 -27.63 7.17 11.60
N THR A 73 -28.53 7.21 12.57
CA THR A 73 -28.50 6.34 13.76
C THR A 73 -28.91 4.92 13.36
N MET A 74 -29.93 4.78 12.52
CA MET A 74 -30.37 3.49 11.97
C MET A 74 -29.22 2.79 11.22
N ILE A 75 -28.56 3.48 10.28
CA ILE A 75 -27.42 2.93 9.52
C ILE A 75 -26.28 2.54 10.47
N ARG A 76 -25.96 3.36 11.48
CA ARG A 76 -24.94 3.03 12.48
C ARG A 76 -25.26 1.74 13.23
N ARG A 77 -26.52 1.56 13.67
CA ARG A 77 -26.98 0.34 14.35
C ARG A 77 -26.94 -0.88 13.42
N GLN A 78 -27.37 -0.73 12.17
CA GLN A 78 -27.31 -1.81 11.18
C GLN A 78 -25.87 -2.24 10.90
N ARG A 79 -24.97 -1.27 10.70
CA ARG A 79 -23.54 -1.56 10.52
C ARG A 79 -22.96 -2.26 11.75
N GLN A 80 -23.27 -1.79 12.95
CA GLN A 80 -22.83 -2.42 14.18
C GLN A 80 -23.31 -3.88 14.28
N ALA A 81 -24.58 -4.14 13.98
CA ALA A 81 -25.14 -5.50 14.01
C ALA A 81 -24.45 -6.43 12.99
N ILE A 82 -24.15 -5.91 11.79
CA ILE A 82 -23.38 -6.65 10.79
C ILE A 82 -21.96 -6.91 11.30
N ASP A 83 -21.29 -5.89 11.83
CA ASP A 83 -19.93 -6.00 12.36
C ASP A 83 -19.86 -7.01 13.53
N GLU A 84 -20.86 -7.02 14.42
CA GLU A 84 -21.00 -8.01 15.49
C GLU A 84 -21.14 -9.43 14.93
N LYS A 85 -21.98 -9.62 13.91
CA LYS A 85 -22.11 -10.93 13.26
C LYS A 85 -20.84 -11.37 12.54
N ILE A 86 -20.11 -10.43 11.93
CA ILE A 86 -18.81 -10.71 11.31
C ILE A 86 -17.81 -11.14 12.38
N ARG A 87 -17.78 -10.50 13.55
CA ARG A 87 -16.86 -10.87 14.63
C ARG A 87 -17.09 -12.29 15.16
N GLU A 88 -18.33 -12.78 15.16
CA GLU A 88 -18.65 -14.16 15.54
C GLU A 88 -18.10 -15.20 14.55
N LEU A 89 -17.91 -14.82 13.28
CA LEU A 89 -17.50 -15.72 12.21
C LEU A 89 -16.05 -15.50 11.76
N SER A 90 -15.44 -14.35 12.10
CA SER A 90 -14.16 -13.90 11.59
C SER A 90 -13.24 -13.39 12.70
N ASN A 91 -11.98 -13.80 12.61
CA ASN A 91 -10.90 -13.36 13.50
C ASN A 91 -10.31 -12.00 13.09
N CYS A 92 -10.94 -11.25 12.17
CA CYS A 92 -10.41 -9.98 11.65
C CYS A 92 -10.23 -8.89 12.73
N HIS A 93 -10.97 -9.00 13.83
CA HIS A 93 -10.92 -8.08 14.96
C HIS A 93 -9.81 -8.42 15.97
N ILE A 94 -9.13 -9.57 15.82
CA ILE A 94 -8.04 -10.01 16.69
C ILE A 94 -6.76 -9.30 16.27
N VAL A 95 -6.16 -8.56 17.20
CA VAL A 95 -4.86 -7.92 17.01
C VAL A 95 -3.79 -8.84 17.62
N TYR A 96 -2.98 -9.47 16.77
CA TYR A 96 -1.86 -10.30 17.20
C TYR A 96 -0.65 -9.43 17.56
N SER A 97 0.15 -9.91 18.51
CA SER A 97 1.44 -9.29 18.85
C SER A 97 2.35 -9.18 17.62
N GLY A 98 3.13 -8.10 17.56
CA GLY A 98 4.14 -7.93 16.52
C GLY A 98 5.10 -9.11 16.49
N ILE A 99 5.51 -9.52 15.29
CA ILE A 99 6.43 -10.63 15.09
C ILE A 99 7.83 -10.22 15.55
N ASP A 100 8.37 -10.92 16.54
CA ASP A 100 9.76 -10.75 16.97
C ASP A 100 10.70 -11.57 16.07
N PHE A 101 11.40 -10.87 15.18
CA PHE A 101 12.36 -11.49 14.26
C PHE A 101 13.71 -11.81 14.91
N GLN A 102 13.94 -11.37 16.17
CA GLN A 102 15.21 -11.48 16.89
C GLN A 102 16.42 -11.23 15.99
N LYS A 103 16.54 -10.01 15.47
CA LYS A 103 17.52 -9.69 14.42
C LYS A 103 18.95 -9.90 14.93
N LYS A 104 19.78 -10.57 14.11
CA LYS A 104 21.24 -10.61 14.23
C LYS A 104 21.85 -9.31 13.70
N GLU A 105 23.18 -9.26 13.70
CA GLU A 105 23.93 -8.21 13.02
C GLU A 105 23.45 -8.03 11.56
N ALA A 106 23.56 -6.80 11.05
CA ALA A 106 23.00 -6.40 9.75
C ALA A 106 21.47 -6.53 9.63
N GLY A 107 20.72 -6.76 10.71
CA GLY A 107 19.26 -6.85 10.66
C GLY A 107 18.72 -8.17 10.11
N ILE A 108 19.59 -9.18 9.97
CA ILE A 108 19.25 -10.51 9.45
C ILE A 108 18.38 -11.23 10.49
N PRO A 109 17.20 -11.77 10.14
CA PRO A 109 16.38 -12.54 11.08
C PRO A 109 17.16 -13.72 11.67
N ARG A 110 17.06 -13.96 12.99
CA ARG A 110 17.73 -15.13 13.60
C ARG A 110 17.10 -16.45 13.19
N ARG A 111 15.79 -16.44 12.91
CA ARG A 111 15.01 -17.57 12.42
C ARG A 111 14.24 -17.11 11.19
N LEU A 112 14.29 -17.92 10.13
CA LEU A 112 13.40 -17.73 8.99
C LEU A 112 11.96 -18.02 9.44
N ILE A 113 11.09 -17.03 9.34
CA ILE A 113 9.67 -17.18 9.68
C ILE A 113 8.94 -17.60 8.42
N LYS A 114 8.36 -18.78 8.48
CA LYS A 114 7.52 -19.26 7.39
C LYS A 114 6.12 -18.64 7.51
N PRO A 115 5.39 -18.44 6.42
CA PRO A 115 4.02 -17.92 6.49
C PRO A 115 3.12 -18.74 7.43
N GLU A 116 3.32 -20.06 7.52
CA GLU A 116 2.58 -20.93 8.45
C GLU A 116 2.87 -20.69 9.95
N ASP A 117 3.98 -20.04 10.26
CA ASP A 117 4.38 -19.68 11.63
C ASP A 117 3.80 -18.32 12.06
N ILE A 118 3.15 -17.58 11.15
CA ILE A 118 2.58 -16.26 11.44
C ILE A 118 1.21 -16.42 12.11
N PRO A 119 1.03 -15.89 13.35
CA PRO A 119 -0.26 -15.86 14.02
C PRO A 119 -1.35 -15.20 13.16
N GLY A 120 -2.56 -15.74 13.16
CA GLY A 120 -3.68 -15.26 12.35
C GLY A 120 -3.72 -15.79 10.91
N LEU A 121 -2.58 -16.02 10.25
CA LEU A 121 -2.55 -16.64 8.91
C LEU A 121 -3.04 -18.10 8.97
N ARG A 122 -2.52 -18.87 9.93
CA ARG A 122 -2.96 -20.25 10.19
C ARG A 122 -4.44 -20.35 10.53
N GLU A 123 -4.93 -19.43 11.37
CA GLU A 123 -6.32 -19.41 11.83
C GLU A 123 -7.29 -18.99 10.73
N ALA A 124 -6.85 -18.13 9.81
CA ALA A 124 -7.60 -17.74 8.62
C ALA A 124 -7.70 -18.86 7.56
N GLY A 125 -7.18 -20.05 7.84
CA GLY A 125 -7.20 -21.18 6.91
C GLY A 125 -6.27 -20.98 5.71
N TRP A 126 -5.22 -20.15 5.86
CA TRP A 126 -4.22 -20.00 4.81
C TRP A 126 -3.50 -21.33 4.59
N THR A 127 -3.51 -21.80 3.35
CA THR A 127 -2.73 -22.95 2.91
C THR A 127 -1.72 -22.51 1.86
N PRO A 128 -0.47 -23.00 1.90
CA PRO A 128 0.40 -22.94 0.74
C PRO A 128 -0.33 -23.63 -0.43
N ASP A 129 -0.57 -22.93 -1.54
CA ASP A 129 -1.06 -23.46 -2.83
C ASP A 129 -2.58 -23.54 -3.14
N GLN A 130 -3.41 -22.54 -2.83
CA GLN A 130 -4.80 -22.52 -3.35
C GLN A 130 -5.07 -21.71 -4.62
N LEU A 131 -4.21 -20.75 -5.01
CA LEU A 131 -4.55 -19.82 -6.10
C LEU A 131 -3.46 -19.58 -7.15
N GLY A 132 -2.28 -20.20 -7.06
CA GLY A 132 -1.24 -20.08 -8.10
C GLY A 132 -0.80 -18.64 -8.43
N HIS A 133 -1.22 -17.63 -7.66
CA HIS A 133 -0.92 -16.22 -7.92
C HIS A 133 0.45 -15.79 -7.38
N SER A 134 1.08 -16.62 -6.56
CA SER A 134 2.51 -16.54 -6.31
C SER A 134 3.23 -17.11 -7.53
N LYS A 135 3.71 -16.24 -8.43
CA LYS A 135 4.73 -16.63 -9.44
C LYS A 135 6.03 -17.19 -8.81
N SER A 136 6.11 -17.26 -7.48
CA SER A 136 7.13 -18.03 -6.80
C SER A 136 6.79 -19.50 -6.89
N ARG A 137 7.35 -20.16 -7.92
CA ARG A 137 7.58 -21.61 -7.95
C ARG A 137 8.01 -22.06 -6.55
N SER A 138 7.47 -23.19 -6.10
CA SER A 138 7.77 -23.80 -4.81
C SER A 138 9.23 -23.61 -4.41
N SER A 139 9.49 -23.23 -3.16
CA SER A 139 10.86 -23.06 -2.62
C SER A 139 11.71 -24.35 -2.67
N PHE A 140 11.15 -25.45 -3.17
CA PHE A 140 11.76 -26.76 -3.35
C PHE A 140 11.91 -27.17 -4.83
N SER A 141 11.55 -26.31 -5.79
CA SER A 141 11.87 -26.56 -7.20
C SER A 141 13.39 -26.42 -7.42
N PRO A 142 14.05 -27.38 -8.09
CA PRO A 142 15.47 -27.28 -8.45
C PRO A 142 15.81 -25.96 -9.17
N ASP A 143 14.86 -25.43 -9.94
CA ASP A 143 14.99 -24.18 -10.69
C ASP A 143 14.99 -22.95 -9.77
N TYR A 144 14.27 -22.99 -8.64
CA TYR A 144 14.22 -21.89 -7.68
C TYR A 144 15.51 -21.77 -6.87
N ASN A 145 16.06 -22.89 -6.42
CA ASN A 145 17.35 -22.90 -5.71
C ASN A 145 18.49 -22.46 -6.63
N THR A 146 18.47 -22.91 -7.89
CA THR A 146 19.43 -22.46 -8.91
C THR A 146 19.33 -20.95 -9.14
N TYR A 147 18.10 -20.42 -9.28
CA TYR A 147 17.87 -18.99 -9.42
C TYR A 147 18.36 -18.19 -8.20
N ARG A 148 18.11 -18.67 -6.97
CA ARG A 148 18.59 -18.04 -5.72
C ARG A 148 20.12 -17.99 -5.66
N GLN A 149 20.80 -19.06 -6.07
CA GLN A 149 22.27 -19.09 -6.13
C GLN A 149 22.80 -18.12 -7.19
N GLN A 150 22.16 -18.06 -8.37
CA GLN A 150 22.51 -17.12 -9.43
C GLN A 150 22.34 -15.66 -8.98
N LEU A 151 21.23 -15.33 -8.31
CA LEU A 151 21.00 -14.01 -7.72
C LEU A 151 22.06 -13.66 -6.68
N THR A 152 22.36 -14.59 -5.76
CA THR A 152 23.38 -14.39 -4.72
C THR A 152 24.74 -14.09 -5.36
N THR A 153 25.14 -14.89 -6.36
CA THR A 153 26.38 -14.70 -7.12
C THR A 153 26.41 -13.35 -7.84
N LEU A 154 25.30 -12.92 -8.44
CA LEU A 154 25.18 -11.61 -9.07
C LEU A 154 25.37 -10.48 -8.04
N MET A 155 24.71 -10.56 -6.89
CA MET A 155 24.80 -9.54 -5.84
C MET A 155 26.21 -9.46 -5.25
N GLN A 156 26.86 -10.61 -4.99
CA GLN A 156 28.27 -10.67 -4.55
C GLN A 156 29.20 -10.03 -5.59
N THR A 157 29.00 -10.34 -6.87
CA THR A 157 29.78 -9.76 -7.97
C THR A 157 29.58 -8.25 -8.06
N ALA A 158 28.34 -7.77 -7.91
CA ALA A 158 28.05 -6.34 -7.90
C ALA A 158 28.76 -5.64 -6.73
N LEU A 159 28.65 -6.16 -5.50
CA LEU A 159 29.31 -5.62 -4.32
C LEU A 159 30.84 -5.63 -4.46
N LYS A 160 31.42 -6.69 -5.04
CA LYS A 160 32.87 -6.74 -5.30
C LYS A 160 33.30 -5.61 -6.23
N ASN A 161 32.64 -5.46 -7.39
CA ASN A 161 32.97 -4.39 -8.35
C ASN A 161 32.83 -3.00 -7.72
N LEU A 162 31.83 -2.82 -6.86
CA LEU A 162 31.63 -1.57 -6.12
C LEU A 162 32.75 -1.32 -5.14
N ASN A 163 33.13 -2.31 -4.33
CA ASN A 163 34.15 -2.16 -3.30
C ASN A 163 35.55 -1.87 -3.87
N GLU A 164 35.81 -2.31 -5.11
CA GLU A 164 37.03 -2.03 -5.87
C GLU A 164 37.02 -0.65 -6.55
N HIS A 165 35.86 0.02 -6.64
CA HIS A 165 35.76 1.33 -7.26
C HIS A 165 36.45 2.41 -6.39
N PRO A 166 37.22 3.35 -6.99
CA PRO A 166 37.95 4.38 -6.24
C PRO A 166 37.07 5.24 -5.31
N ASP A 167 35.83 5.50 -5.72
CA ASP A 167 34.86 6.29 -4.93
C ASP A 167 34.12 5.51 -3.83
N ALA A 168 34.45 4.24 -3.61
CA ALA A 168 33.72 3.41 -2.66
C ALA A 168 34.13 3.61 -1.20
N TRP A 169 35.28 4.25 -0.94
CA TRP A 169 35.86 4.40 0.40
C TRP A 169 34.90 4.94 1.48
N PRO A 170 33.95 5.87 1.23
CA PRO A 170 33.02 6.33 2.28
C PRO A 170 31.93 5.32 2.64
N PHE A 171 31.72 4.32 1.80
CA PHE A 171 30.59 3.40 1.87
C PHE A 171 30.99 2.01 2.35
N LYS A 172 32.29 1.76 2.57
CA LYS A 172 32.80 0.42 2.90
C LYS A 172 32.33 -0.07 4.26
N GLU A 173 32.21 0.85 5.21
CA GLU A 173 31.94 0.57 6.61
C GLU A 173 30.79 1.45 7.12
N PRO A 174 30.07 1.04 8.19
CA PRO A 174 29.10 1.91 8.84
C PRO A 174 29.77 3.20 9.33
N VAL A 175 29.05 4.32 9.25
CA VAL A 175 29.51 5.60 9.79
C VAL A 175 29.68 5.48 11.31
N ASP A 176 30.85 5.83 11.83
CA ASP A 176 31.12 5.79 13.26
C ASP A 176 30.51 7.03 13.94
N SER A 177 29.61 6.83 14.91
CA SER A 177 29.01 7.95 15.66
C SER A 177 30.00 8.71 16.52
N ARG A 178 31.19 8.15 16.79
CA ARG A 178 32.25 8.88 17.50
C ARG A 178 32.89 9.93 16.60
N ASP A 179 32.99 9.65 15.31
CA ASP A 179 33.56 10.55 14.31
C ASP A 179 32.50 11.51 13.74
N VAL A 180 31.25 11.05 13.66
CA VAL A 180 30.12 11.82 13.12
C VAL A 180 28.91 11.75 14.09
N PRO A 181 28.90 12.57 15.17
CA PRO A 181 27.96 12.42 16.28
C PRO A 181 26.48 12.61 15.93
N ASP A 182 26.16 13.48 14.98
CA ASP A 182 24.78 13.82 14.58
C ASP A 182 24.23 12.94 13.45
N TYR A 183 25.03 11.99 12.93
CA TYR A 183 24.67 11.22 11.74
C TYR A 183 23.35 10.45 11.90
N TYR A 184 23.18 9.76 13.03
CA TYR A 184 22.00 8.93 13.29
C TYR A 184 20.76 9.74 13.72
N ASP A 185 20.95 11.02 14.07
CA ASP A 185 19.84 11.95 14.29
C ASP A 185 19.23 12.42 12.97
N ILE A 186 20.02 12.46 11.90
CA ILE A 186 19.58 12.86 10.57
C ILE A 186 19.19 11.64 9.73
N ILE A 187 20.05 10.63 9.68
CA ILE A 187 19.89 9.41 8.88
C ILE A 187 19.25 8.30 9.72
N LYS A 188 17.97 8.05 9.46
CA LYS A 188 17.16 7.08 10.24
C LYS A 188 17.41 5.62 9.88
N ASP A 189 17.76 5.37 8.62
CA ASP A 189 17.96 4.03 8.08
C ASP A 189 19.37 3.87 7.46
N PRO A 190 20.42 3.83 8.30
CA PRO A 190 21.80 3.71 7.86
C PRO A 190 22.07 2.38 7.14
N ILE A 191 22.97 2.39 6.17
CA ILE A 191 23.40 1.21 5.41
C ILE A 191 24.79 1.46 4.80
N ASP A 192 25.54 0.40 4.58
CA ASP A 192 26.92 0.39 4.07
C ASP A 192 27.22 -0.94 3.37
N LEU A 193 28.32 -1.00 2.60
CA LEU A 193 28.70 -2.16 1.79
C LEU A 193 29.03 -3.39 2.65
N ARG A 194 29.62 -3.25 3.85
CA ARG A 194 29.88 -4.39 4.75
C ARG A 194 28.57 -4.99 5.27
N THR A 195 27.62 -4.15 5.67
CA THR A 195 26.29 -4.58 6.10
C THR A 195 25.54 -5.29 4.98
N MET A 196 25.59 -4.75 3.76
CA MET A 196 24.99 -5.39 2.59
C MET A 196 25.65 -6.71 2.23
N LEU A 197 26.99 -6.81 2.31
CA LEU A 197 27.71 -8.06 2.07
C LEU A 197 27.26 -9.16 3.02
N ARG A 198 27.17 -8.87 4.33
CA ARG A 198 26.66 -9.84 5.32
C ARG A 198 25.23 -10.29 5.01
N ARG A 199 24.37 -9.39 4.54
CA ARG A 199 22.99 -9.71 4.14
C ARG A 199 22.96 -10.63 2.91
N VAL A 200 23.81 -10.39 1.91
CA VAL A 200 23.96 -11.26 0.73
C VAL A 200 24.44 -12.65 1.16
N ASP A 201 25.54 -12.71 1.92
CA ASP A 201 26.16 -13.98 2.34
C ASP A 201 25.28 -14.81 3.29
N SER A 202 24.31 -14.16 3.97
CA SER A 202 23.34 -14.88 4.79
C SER A 202 22.34 -15.72 3.99
N GLU A 203 22.14 -15.38 2.71
CA GLU A 203 21.07 -15.91 1.84
C GLU A 203 19.64 -15.80 2.42
N GLN A 204 19.46 -15.03 3.50
CA GLN A 204 18.21 -14.94 4.28
C GLN A 204 17.53 -13.58 4.16
N TYR A 205 18.28 -12.53 3.83
CA TYR A 205 17.74 -11.17 3.78
C TYR A 205 17.32 -10.75 2.37
N TYR A 206 18.24 -10.78 1.40
CA TYR A 206 17.94 -10.40 0.02
C TYR A 206 17.31 -11.58 -0.73
N VAL A 207 16.02 -11.76 -0.52
CA VAL A 207 15.24 -12.82 -1.21
C VAL A 207 14.95 -12.43 -2.66
N THR A 208 14.93 -11.13 -2.97
CA THR A 208 14.80 -10.61 -4.33
C THR A 208 15.87 -9.56 -4.63
N LEU A 209 16.15 -9.34 -5.92
CA LEU A 209 17.12 -8.33 -6.35
C LEU A 209 16.66 -6.91 -6.01
N GLU A 210 15.36 -6.65 -6.04
CA GLU A 210 14.78 -5.33 -5.73
C GLU A 210 15.11 -4.91 -4.30
N MET A 211 15.12 -5.85 -3.34
CA MET A 211 15.52 -5.57 -1.96
C MET A 211 16.98 -5.09 -1.88
N PHE A 212 17.88 -5.76 -2.61
CA PHE A 212 19.29 -5.38 -2.68
C PHE A 212 19.48 -4.02 -3.35
N VAL A 213 18.79 -3.78 -4.48
CA VAL A 213 18.84 -2.49 -5.20
C VAL A 213 18.27 -1.36 -4.34
N ALA A 214 17.23 -1.61 -3.54
CA ALA A 214 16.67 -0.63 -2.62
C ALA A 214 17.71 -0.18 -1.58
N ASP A 215 18.46 -1.12 -0.99
CA ASP A 215 19.55 -0.79 -0.06
C ASP A 215 20.69 -0.02 -0.74
N MET A 216 21.06 -0.37 -1.97
CA MET A 216 22.05 0.37 -2.75
C MET A 216 21.62 1.83 -2.95
N LYS A 217 20.37 2.04 -3.41
CA LYS A 217 19.80 3.38 -3.60
C LYS A 217 19.73 4.16 -2.30
N ARG A 218 19.33 3.50 -1.21
CA ARG A 218 19.28 4.11 0.12
C ARG A 218 20.66 4.54 0.59
N MET A 219 21.70 3.74 0.38
CA MET A 219 23.08 4.09 0.71
C MET A 219 23.51 5.40 0.04
N PHE A 220 23.26 5.54 -1.26
CA PHE A 220 23.57 6.77 -2.00
C PHE A 220 22.70 7.95 -1.58
N SER A 221 21.41 7.71 -1.36
CA SER A 221 20.47 8.73 -0.88
C SER A 221 20.84 9.27 0.50
N ASN A 222 21.22 8.39 1.43
CA ASN A 222 21.65 8.77 2.78
C ASN A 222 22.87 9.69 2.71
N ALA A 223 23.87 9.32 1.91
CA ALA A 223 25.06 10.15 1.73
C ALA A 223 24.72 11.53 1.15
N ARG A 224 23.81 11.62 0.18
CA ARG A 224 23.36 12.90 -0.38
C ARG A 224 22.43 13.71 0.53
N THR A 225 21.73 13.04 1.44
CA THR A 225 20.88 13.69 2.44
C THR A 225 21.72 14.32 3.53
N TYR A 226 22.76 13.63 3.98
CA TYR A 226 23.63 14.12 5.05
C TYR A 226 24.66 15.15 4.54
N ASN A 227 25.22 14.95 3.34
CA ASN A 227 26.32 15.77 2.83
C ASN A 227 25.84 16.81 1.80
N SER A 228 26.46 17.99 1.80
CA SER A 228 26.21 19.02 0.77
C SER A 228 26.71 18.59 -0.63
N PRO A 229 26.05 19.00 -1.73
CA PRO A 229 26.47 18.72 -3.11
C PRO A 229 27.94 19.03 -3.46
N ASP A 230 28.53 20.01 -2.78
CA ASP A 230 29.90 20.45 -3.04
C ASP A 230 30.97 19.52 -2.44
N THR A 231 30.58 18.66 -1.49
CA THR A 231 31.49 17.76 -0.78
C THR A 231 31.94 16.57 -1.62
N ILE A 232 33.10 16.00 -1.27
CA ILE A 232 33.61 14.79 -1.92
C ILE A 232 32.65 13.60 -1.72
N TYR A 233 32.02 13.49 -0.55
CA TYR A 233 31.10 12.40 -0.20
C TYR A 233 29.87 12.36 -1.12
N TYR A 234 29.23 13.52 -1.34
CA TYR A 234 28.10 13.63 -2.26
C TYR A 234 28.51 13.24 -3.68
N LYS A 235 29.65 13.76 -4.14
CA LYS A 235 30.18 13.47 -5.48
C LYS A 235 30.53 11.99 -5.67
N CYS A 236 31.10 11.35 -4.64
CA CYS A 236 31.35 9.90 -4.62
C CYS A 236 30.03 9.12 -4.70
N ALA A 237 28.98 9.50 -3.95
CA ALA A 237 27.67 8.85 -4.02
C ALA A 237 27.09 8.88 -5.44
N THR A 238 27.12 10.04 -6.10
CA THR A 238 26.60 10.20 -7.47
C THR A 238 27.41 9.38 -8.49
N ARG A 239 28.74 9.42 -8.44
CA ARG A 239 29.58 8.65 -9.38
C ARG A 239 29.43 7.14 -9.17
N LEU A 240 29.41 6.69 -7.92
CA LEU A 240 29.29 5.28 -7.58
C LEU A 240 27.89 4.71 -7.91
N GLU A 241 26.83 5.51 -7.76
CA GLU A 241 25.48 5.11 -8.19
C GLU A 241 25.36 4.96 -9.71
N ASN A 242 25.97 5.87 -10.48
CA ASN A 242 26.01 5.76 -11.94
C ASN A 242 26.76 4.50 -12.38
N PHE A 243 27.92 4.24 -11.76
CA PHE A 243 28.68 3.02 -11.98
C PHE A 243 27.86 1.76 -11.65
N PHE A 244 27.18 1.75 -10.49
CA PHE A 244 26.31 0.65 -10.07
C PHE A 244 25.19 0.40 -11.09
N SER A 245 24.49 1.46 -11.52
CA SER A 245 23.35 1.37 -12.44
C SER A 245 23.76 0.77 -13.79
N GLY A 246 24.92 1.17 -14.32
CA GLY A 246 25.49 0.57 -15.51
C GLY A 246 25.85 -0.90 -15.29
N ARG A 247 26.50 -1.21 -14.16
CA ARG A 247 26.98 -2.56 -13.87
C ARG A 247 25.84 -3.56 -13.64
N ILE A 248 24.82 -3.19 -12.89
CA ILE A 248 23.69 -4.07 -12.56
C ILE A 248 22.86 -4.43 -13.81
N THR A 249 22.72 -3.48 -14.73
CA THR A 249 22.04 -3.69 -16.02
C THR A 249 22.78 -4.75 -16.86
N VAL A 250 24.11 -4.66 -16.92
CA VAL A 250 24.94 -5.65 -17.63
C VAL A 250 24.87 -7.03 -16.97
N LEU A 251 24.96 -7.10 -15.64
CA LEU A 251 24.89 -8.37 -14.91
C LEU A 251 23.51 -9.05 -15.08
N LEU A 252 22.43 -8.26 -15.09
CA LEU A 252 21.08 -8.76 -15.36
C LEU A 252 20.95 -9.35 -16.76
N ALA A 253 21.48 -8.67 -17.78
CA ALA A 253 21.48 -9.20 -19.14
C ALA A 253 22.22 -10.54 -19.25
N GLN A 254 23.32 -10.73 -18.49
CA GLN A 254 24.09 -11.97 -18.46
C GLN A 254 23.38 -13.13 -17.73
N LEU A 255 22.48 -12.84 -16.78
CA LEU A 255 21.64 -13.87 -16.17
C LEU A 255 20.55 -14.35 -17.14
N SER A 256 19.93 -13.43 -17.88
CA SER A 256 18.87 -13.76 -18.83
C SER A 256 19.34 -14.56 -20.04
N THR A 257 20.62 -14.51 -20.40
CA THR A 257 21.19 -15.30 -21.51
C THR A 257 21.64 -16.71 -21.12
N LYS A 258 21.66 -17.03 -19.82
CA LYS A 258 22.07 -18.35 -19.29
C LYS A 258 20.90 -19.24 -18.84
N SER A 259 19.67 -18.72 -18.92
CA SER A 259 18.42 -19.45 -18.62
C SER A 259 17.72 -19.84 -19.92
#